data_AF-A0A1W9TVP1-F1
#
_entry.id   AF-A0A1W9TVP1-F1
#
_cell.length_a   1.000
_cell.length_b   1.000
_cell.length_c   1.000
_cell.angle_alpha   90.00
_cell.angle_beta   90.00
_cell.angle_gamma   90.00
#
_symmetry.space_group_name_H-M   'P 1'
#
loop_
_entity.id
_entity.type
_entity.pdbx_description
1 polymer ?
#
loop_
_entity_poly.entity_id
_entity_poly.type
_entity_poly.pdbx_seq_one_letter_code
_entity_poly.pdbx_strand_id
1 'polypeptide(L)' 'MNTQIFKSKLLPSGHLYCPKEFIKKNVHFKVTVIFEDLDVEASKDDIELSNITDISHDVFSNEEINYYLNLEEI' A
#
# COMPACT_ATOMS: atom_id res chain seq x y z
N MET A 1 12.06 -2.84 22.90
CA MET A 1 11.88 -3.38 21.54
C MET A 1 12.98 -2.81 20.68
N ASN A 2 13.89 -3.62 20.14
CA ASN A 2 14.97 -3.15 19.27
C ASN A 2 14.45 -3.05 17.83
N THR A 3 14.06 -1.85 17.42
CA THR A 3 13.65 -1.55 16.05
C THR A 3 14.89 -1.45 15.18
N GLN A 4 15.00 -2.31 14.17
CA GLN A 4 16.09 -2.25 13.19
C GLN A 4 15.60 -1.53 11.94
N ILE A 5 16.40 -0.58 11.44
CA ILE A 5 16.07 0.27 10.29
C ILE A 5 17.14 0.03 9.22
N PHE A 6 16.71 -0.22 7.99
CA PHE A 6 17.60 -0.34 6.85
C PHE A 6 17.04 0.41 5.64
N LYS A 7 17.93 0.87 4.75
CA LYS A 7 17.52 1.46 3.47
C LYS A 7 17.27 0.33 2.47
N SER A 8 16.06 0.30 1.93
CA SER A 8 15.70 -0.59 0.82
C SER A 8 15.82 0.15 -0.52
N LYS A 9 15.97 -0.61 -1.60
CA LYS A 9 15.94 -0.11 -2.97
C LYS A 9 14.83 -0.81 -3.75
N LEU A 10 14.18 -0.09 -4.65
CA LEU A 10 13.23 -0.67 -5.60
C LEU A 10 14.01 -1.44 -6.67
N LEU A 11 13.67 -2.71 -6.85
CA LEU A 11 14.24 -3.57 -7.89
C LEU A 11 13.52 -3.34 -9.22
N PRO A 12 14.15 -3.68 -10.37
CA PRO A 12 13.49 -3.60 -11.68
C PRO A 12 12.19 -4.41 -11.78
N SER A 13 12.03 -5.42 -10.92
CA SER A 13 10.80 -6.23 -10.81
C SER A 13 9.66 -5.55 -10.05
N GLY A 14 9.84 -4.30 -9.59
CA GLY A 14 8.86 -3.59 -8.76
C GLY A 14 8.85 -4.00 -7.28
N HIS A 15 9.76 -4.89 -6.85
CA HIS A 15 9.84 -5.36 -5.47
C HIS A 15 10.87 -4.56 -4.66
N LEU A 16 10.63 -4.40 -3.35
CA LEU A 16 11.62 -3.83 -2.43
C LEU A 16 12.70 -4.85 -2.04
N TYR A 17 13.97 -4.46 -2.12
CA TYR A 17 15.07 -5.29 -1.68
C TYR A 17 15.08 -5.48 -0.15
N CYS A 18 15.16 -6.72 0.30
CA CYS A 18 15.33 -7.07 1.72
C CYS A 18 16.72 -7.70 1.96
N PRO A 19 17.57 -7.11 2.83
CA PRO A 19 18.84 -7.71 3.20
C PRO A 19 18.66 -9.07 3.89
N LYS A 20 19.59 -10.00 3.63
CA LYS A 20 19.49 -11.41 4.08
C LYS A 20 19.34 -11.57 5.60
N GLU A 21 19.93 -10.66 6.36
CA GLU A 21 19.86 -10.60 7.82
C GLU A 21 18.45 -10.34 8.38
N PHE A 22 17.55 -9.74 7.58
CA PHE A 22 16.16 -9.47 7.95
C PHE A 22 15.17 -10.52 7.43
N ILE A 23 15.64 -11.53 6.68
CA ILE A 23 14.79 -12.60 6.16
C ILE A 23 14.44 -13.55 7.30
N LYS A 24 13.22 -13.43 7.82
CA LYS A 24 12.62 -14.39 8.77
C LYS A 24 11.16 -14.66 8.36
N LYS A 25 10.59 -15.77 8.84
CA LYS A 25 9.16 -16.06 8.66
C LYS A 25 8.32 -15.10 9.51
N ASN A 26 7.17 -14.67 9.00
CA ASN A 26 6.17 -13.84 9.69
C ASN A 26 6.69 -12.47 10.19
N VAL A 27 7.57 -11.83 9.42
CA VAL A 27 8.07 -10.47 9.75
C VAL A 27 7.09 -9.42 9.23
N HIS A 28 6.82 -8.44 10.07
CA HIS A 28 6.07 -7.24 9.70
C HIS A 28 7.05 -6.10 9.45
N PHE A 29 6.92 -5.44 8.31
CA PHE A 29 7.76 -4.31 7.93
C PHE A 29 6.92 -3.02 7.94
N LYS A 30 7.48 -1.96 8.51
CA LYS A 30 6.99 -0.60 8.29
C LYS A 30 7.84 0.02 7.18
N VAL A 31 7.22 0.33 6.05
CA VAL A 31 7.88 0.98 4.92
C VAL A 31 7.66 2.48 5.01
N THR A 32 8.70 3.27 4.76
CA THR A 32 8.61 4.73 4.68
C THR A 32 9.32 5.16 3.41
N VAL A 33 8.58 5.78 2.51
CA VAL A 33 9.07 6.33 1.25
C VAL A 33 9.32 7.82 1.47
N ILE A 34 10.51 8.30 1.12
CA ILE A 34 10.90 9.70 1.22
C ILE A 34 11.33 10.13 -0.18
N PHE A 35 10.67 11.14 -0.72
CA PHE A 35 11.05 11.79 -1.97
C PHE A 35 12.04 12.91 -1.64
N GLU A 36 13.14 13.02 -2.39
CA GLU A 36 14.16 14.05 -2.18
C GLU A 36 13.72 15.43 -2.72
N ASP A 37 12.71 15.46 -3.58
CA ASP A 37 12.10 16.68 -4.10
C ASP A 37 11.14 17.27 -3.05
N LEU A 38 11.66 18.16 -2.22
CA LEU A 38 10.91 18.89 -1.19
C LEU A 38 9.86 19.87 -1.76
N ASP A 39 9.92 20.16 -3.05
CA ASP A 39 9.01 21.12 -3.72
C ASP A 39 7.75 20.45 -4.30
N VAL A 40 7.66 19.12 -4.23
CA VAL A 40 6.46 18.37 -4.63
C VAL A 40 5.85 17.77 -3.37
N GLU A 41 5.15 18.61 -2.62
CA GLU A 41 4.18 18.10 -1.65
C GLU A 41 3.19 17.26 -2.45
N ALA A 42 3.15 15.94 -2.20
CA ALA A 42 2.20 15.06 -2.88
C ALA A 42 0.82 15.69 -2.74
N SER A 43 0.21 16.07 -3.87
CA SER A 43 -1.07 16.75 -3.81
C SER A 43 -2.07 15.82 -3.13
N LYS A 44 -3.10 16.37 -2.47
CA LYS A 44 -4.17 15.53 -1.92
C LYS A 44 -4.71 14.56 -2.97
N ASP A 45 -4.75 15.00 -4.22
CA ASP A 45 -5.17 14.21 -5.36
C ASP A 45 -4.22 13.02 -5.60
N ASP A 46 -2.89 13.19 -5.50
CA ASP A 46 -1.91 12.10 -5.64
C ASP A 46 -2.02 11.06 -4.50
N ILE A 47 -2.29 11.53 -3.28
CA ILE A 47 -2.52 10.66 -2.12
C ILE A 47 -3.82 9.87 -2.30
N GLU A 48 -4.90 10.52 -2.74
CA GLU A 48 -6.19 9.87 -3.01
C GLU A 48 -6.08 8.87 -4.19
N LEU A 49 -5.36 9.22 -5.26
CA LEU A 49 -5.13 8.34 -6.42
C LEU A 49 -4.30 7.10 -6.06
N SER A 50 -3.30 7.23 -5.17
CA SER A 50 -2.53 6.07 -4.68
C SER A 50 -3.41 5.05 -3.95
N ASN A 51 -4.46 5.54 -3.28
CA ASN A 51 -5.46 4.71 -2.59
C ASN A 51 -6.43 4.02 -3.55
N ILE A 52 -6.69 4.59 -4.74
CA ILE A 52 -7.61 4.00 -5.73
C ILE A 52 -6.99 2.76 -6.39
N THR A 53 -5.68 2.76 -6.63
CA THR A 53 -4.99 1.65 -7.31
C THR A 53 -4.75 0.43 -6.41
N ASP A 54 -4.69 0.60 -5.10
CA ASP A 54 -4.58 -0.49 -4.12
C ASP A 54 -5.87 -1.32 -4.00
N ILE A 55 -7.02 -0.78 -4.45
CA ILE A 55 -8.36 -1.40 -4.38
C ILE A 55 -8.73 -2.07 -5.72
N SER A 56 -7.78 -2.24 -6.66
CA SER A 56 -8.09 -2.84 -7.98
C SER A 56 -8.63 -4.28 -7.90
N HIS A 57 -8.49 -4.95 -6.75
CA HIS A 57 -9.09 -6.26 -6.46
C HIS A 57 -10.31 -6.22 -5.52
N ASP A 58 -10.67 -5.06 -4.97
CA ASP A 58 -11.78 -4.86 -4.02
C ASP A 58 -12.93 -4.06 -4.65
N VAL A 59 -12.99 -4.01 -6.00
CA VAL A 59 -14.19 -3.53 -6.69
C VAL A 59 -15.26 -4.61 -6.53
N PHE A 60 -16.23 -4.37 -5.66
CA PHE A 60 -17.42 -5.20 -5.53
C PHE A 60 -17.97 -5.53 -6.93
N SER A 61 -18.20 -6.80 -7.19
CA SER A 61 -18.93 -7.23 -8.37
C SER A 61 -20.30 -6.55 -8.42
N ASN A 62 -20.87 -6.40 -9.62
CA ASN A 62 -22.22 -5.85 -9.76
C ASN A 62 -23.26 -6.63 -8.92
N GLU A 63 -23.02 -7.92 -8.68
CA GLU A 63 -23.85 -8.75 -7.81
C GLU A 63 -23.75 -8.32 -6.34
N GLU A 64 -22.54 -8.08 -5.83
CA GLU A 64 -22.32 -7.59 -4.46
C GLU A 64 -22.88 -6.18 -4.27
N ILE A 65 -22.69 -5.28 -5.24
CA ILE A 65 -23.27 -3.93 -5.22
C ILE A 65 -24.79 -4.00 -5.11
N ASN A 66 -25.43 -4.84 -5.94
CA ASN A 66 -26.89 -5.01 -5.92
C ASN A 66 -27.39 -5.67 -4.64
N TYR A 67 -26.61 -6.58 -4.04
CA TYR A 67 -26.94 -7.19 -2.76
C TYR A 67 -27.00 -6.14 -1.64
N TYR A 68 -25.98 -5.29 -1.51
CA TYR A 68 -25.95 -4.28 -0.45
C TYR A 68 -26.96 -3.13 -0.67
N LEU A 69 -27.21 -2.74 -1.92
CA LEU A 69 -28.14 -1.65 -2.24
C LEU A 69 -29.62 -2.05 -2.15
N ASN A 70 -29.95 -3.34 -2.29
CA ASN A 70 -31.33 -3.84 -2.20
C ASN A 70 -31.67 -4.41 -0.82
N LEU A 71 -30.83 -4.22 0.19
CA LEU A 71 -31.22 -4.48 1.57
C LEU A 71 -32.18 -3.37 2.01
N GLU A 72 -33.48 -3.65 1.97
CA GLU A 72 -34.46 -2.84 2.68
C GLU A 72 -34.04 -2.77 4.16
N GLU A 73 -33.93 -1.55 4.71
CA GLU A 73 -33.64 -1.33 6.12
C GLU A 73 -34.67 -2.08 6.98
N ILE A 74 -34.20 -2.97 7.88
CA ILE A 74 -35.02 -3.60 8.92
C ILE A 74 -35.25 -2.62 10.06
#